data_AF-A0A967SSL3-F1
#
_entry.id   AF-A0A967SSL3-F1
#
_cell.length_a   1.000
_cell.length_b   1.000
_cell.length_c   1.000
_cell.angle_alpha   90.00
_cell.angle_beta   90.00
_cell.angle_gamma   90.00
#
_symmetry.space_group_name_H-M   'P 1'
#
loop_
_entity.id
_entity.type
_entity.pdbx_description
1 polymer ?
#
loop_
_entity_poly.entity_id
_entity_poly.type
_entity_poly.pdbx_seq_one_letter_code
_entity_poly.pdbx_strand_id
1 'polypeptide(L)' 'PHVLIRCELDGLPISDDITADYKSKTEGVGHKCGHDGHMTIVAGVAKVLGKQRPQAGKVSLLFQPAEETGEGAT' A
#
# COMPACT_ATOMS: atom_id res chain seq x y z
N PRO A 1 -8.96 -20.41 10.66
CA PRO A 1 -8.39 -19.93 9.38
C PRO A 1 -7.71 -18.58 9.61
N HIS A 2 -6.64 -18.30 8.85
CA HIS A 2 -5.94 -17.03 8.88
C HIS A 2 -5.80 -16.53 7.44
N VAL A 3 -6.26 -15.31 7.19
CA VAL A 3 -6.16 -14.64 5.89
C VAL A 3 -5.18 -13.48 6.00
N LEU A 4 -4.29 -13.35 5.02
CA LEU A 4 -3.40 -12.20 4.86
C LEU A 4 -3.91 -11.34 3.70
N ILE A 5 -4.00 -10.03 3.91
CA ILE A 5 -4.25 -9.06 2.84
C ILE A 5 -2.98 -8.22 2.71
N ARG A 6 -2.41 -8.17 1.51
CA ARG A 6 -1.12 -7.53 1.21
C ARG A 6 -1.31 -6.30 0.33
N CYS A 7 -0.49 -5.29 0.55
CA CYS A 7 -0.25 -4.16 -0.35
C CYS A 7 1.22 -3.75 -0.27
N GLU A 8 1.65 -2.90 -1.20
CA GLU A 8 3.02 -2.45 -1.43
C GLU A 8 3.21 -1.03 -0.85
N LEU A 9 4.44 -0.69 -0.47
CA LEU A 9 4.78 0.59 0.16
C LEU A 9 5.57 1.53 -0.74
N ASP A 10 6.27 0.99 -1.72
CA ASP A 10 7.35 1.68 -2.43
C ASP A 10 6.85 2.53 -3.60
N GLY A 11 7.58 3.62 -3.86
CA GLY A 11 7.49 4.39 -5.09
C GLY A 11 8.66 4.07 -6.02
N LEU A 12 8.69 4.72 -7.18
CA LEU A 12 9.72 4.52 -8.20
C LEU A 12 10.60 5.77 -8.34
N PRO A 13 11.86 5.63 -8.79
CA PRO A 13 12.74 6.74 -9.17
C PRO A 13 12.33 7.33 -10.53
N ILE A 14 11.06 7.74 -10.63
CA ILE A 14 10.45 8.35 -11.80
C ILE A 14 9.86 9.69 -11.35
N SER A 15 10.21 10.76 -12.07
CA SER A 15 9.68 12.10 -11.80
C SER A 15 8.15 12.12 -11.84
N ASP A 16 7.56 12.85 -10.89
CA ASP A 16 6.14 13.09 -10.87
C ASP A 16 5.76 14.31 -11.71
N ASP A 17 4.99 14.07 -12.78
CA ASP A 17 4.45 15.04 -13.72
C ASP A 17 3.03 15.53 -13.36
N ILE A 18 2.50 15.09 -12.22
CA ILE A 18 1.19 15.56 -11.72
C ILE A 18 1.24 17.07 -11.46
N THR A 19 0.24 17.78 -11.98
CA THR A 19 0.07 19.24 -11.80
C THR A 19 -0.81 19.62 -10.61
N ALA A 20 -1.44 18.63 -9.97
CA ALA A 20 -2.30 18.81 -8.80
C ALA A 20 -1.49 18.93 -7.49
N ASP A 21 -2.15 19.43 -6.45
CA ASP A 21 -1.53 19.70 -5.13
C ASP A 21 -1.02 18.44 -4.42
N TYR A 22 -1.48 17.26 -4.83
CA TYR A 22 -1.08 15.98 -4.25
C TYR A 22 0.14 15.34 -4.93
N LYS A 23 0.76 16.02 -5.91
CA LYS A 23 2.00 15.54 -6.53
C LYS A 23 3.09 15.24 -5.49
N SER A 24 4.02 14.38 -5.86
CA SER A 24 5.20 14.08 -5.08
C SER A 24 5.94 15.36 -4.69
N LYS A 25 6.34 15.42 -3.42
CA LYS A 25 7.20 16.48 -2.88
C LYS A 25 8.69 16.12 -2.99
N THR A 26 9.00 14.90 -3.40
CA THR A 26 10.36 14.39 -3.59
C THR A 26 10.68 14.40 -5.07
N GLU A 27 11.64 15.23 -5.47
CA GLU A 27 12.06 15.34 -6.86
C GLU A 27 12.58 13.99 -7.39
N GLY A 28 12.19 13.64 -8.62
CA GLY A 28 12.60 12.38 -9.26
C GLY A 28 11.95 11.12 -8.69
N VAL A 29 10.99 11.23 -7.77
CA VAL A 29 10.31 10.08 -7.14
C VAL A 29 8.80 10.23 -7.25
N GLY A 30 8.09 9.14 -7.55
CA GLY A 30 6.63 9.12 -7.59
C GLY A 30 6.06 7.72 -7.44
N HIS A 31 4.83 7.62 -6.92
CA HIS A 31 4.05 6.37 -6.97
C HIS A 31 3.42 6.22 -8.36
N LYS A 32 4.16 5.60 -9.28
CA LYS A 32 3.74 5.42 -10.67
C LYS A 32 3.12 4.04 -10.98
N CYS A 33 3.15 3.12 -10.00
CA CYS A 33 2.47 1.82 -10.05
C CYS A 33 1.22 1.74 -9.16
N GLY A 34 0.82 2.84 -8.52
CA GLY A 34 -0.42 2.91 -7.72
C GLY A 34 -0.34 2.34 -6.30
N HIS A 35 0.87 2.12 -5.77
CA HIS A 35 1.08 1.57 -4.42
C HIS A 35 0.48 2.48 -3.32
N ASP A 36 0.44 3.79 -3.53
CA ASP A 36 -0.30 4.75 -2.70
C ASP A 36 -1.81 4.45 -2.65
N GLY A 37 -2.41 4.12 -3.79
CA GLY A 37 -3.80 3.67 -3.90
C GLY A 37 -4.03 2.34 -3.17
N HIS A 38 -3.14 1.36 -3.36
CA HIS A 38 -3.25 0.06 -2.69
C HIS A 38 -3.18 0.19 -1.16
N MET A 39 -2.22 0.96 -0.64
CA MET A 39 -2.12 1.28 0.79
C MET A 39 -3.40 1.93 1.32
N THR A 40 -3.96 2.88 0.56
CA THR A 40 -5.20 3.57 0.94
C THR A 40 -6.37 2.60 1.05
N ILE A 41 -6.50 1.67 0.09
CA ILE A 41 -7.53 0.64 0.11
C ILE A 41 -7.38 -0.27 1.33
N VAL A 42 -6.17 -0.79 1.59
CA VAL A 42 -5.93 -1.70 2.72
C VAL A 42 -6.10 -0.99 4.07
N ALA A 43 -5.74 0.29 4.18
CA ALA A 43 -6.05 1.11 5.35
C ALA A 43 -7.57 1.29 5.55
N GLY A 44 -8.34 1.45 4.46
CA GLY A 44 -9.79 1.44 4.48
C GLY A 44 -10.38 0.12 4.99
N VAL A 45 -9.85 -1.00 4.49
CA VAL A 45 -10.20 -2.36 4.97
C VAL A 45 -9.89 -2.50 6.46
N ALA A 46 -8.72 -2.01 6.91
CA ALA A 46 -8.32 -2.02 8.32
C ALA A 46 -9.33 -1.28 9.20
N LYS A 47 -9.80 -0.11 8.75
CA LYS A 47 -10.80 0.69 9.45
C LYS A 47 -12.14 -0.04 9.58
N VAL A 48 -12.58 -0.73 8.54
CA VAL A 48 -13.83 -1.53 8.58
C VAL A 48 -13.67 -2.73 9.52
N LEU A 49 -12.60 -3.51 9.35
CA LEU A 49 -12.33 -4.69 10.19
C LEU A 49 -12.04 -4.33 11.65
N GLY A 50 -11.52 -3.13 11.91
CA GLY A 50 -11.33 -2.59 13.26
C GLY A 50 -12.64 -2.35 13.99
N LYS A 51 -13.69 -1.97 13.25
CA LYS A 51 -15.05 -1.78 13.78
C LYS A 51 -15.83 -3.09 13.86
N GLN A 52 -15.67 -3.96 12.87
CA GLN A 52 -16.37 -5.23 12.78
C GLN A 52 -15.39 -6.36 12.49
N ARG A 53 -14.97 -7.04 13.56
CA ARG A 53 -14.07 -8.20 13.48
C ARG A 53 -14.82 -9.42 12.95
N PRO A 54 -14.15 -10.34 12.24
CA PRO A 54 -14.75 -11.63 11.88
C PRO A 54 -15.10 -12.42 13.14
N GLN A 55 -16.20 -13.19 13.10
CA GLN A 55 -16.65 -14.00 14.23
C GLN A 55 -15.71 -15.18 14.56
N ALA A 56 -14.93 -15.63 13.58
CA ALA A 56 -13.92 -16.66 13.76
C ALA A 56 -12.73 -16.43 12.81
N GLY A 57 -11.54 -16.85 13.23
CA GLY A 57 -10.31 -16.69 12.46
C GLY A 57 -9.61 -15.34 12.69
N LYS A 58 -8.57 -15.07 11.89
CA LYS A 58 -7.74 -13.87 11.98
C LYS A 58 -7.50 -13.28 10.59
N VAL A 59 -7.37 -11.96 10.54
CA VAL A 59 -6.91 -11.23 9.35
C VAL A 59 -5.65 -10.47 9.73
N SER A 60 -4.57 -10.69 8.99
CA SER A 60 -3.37 -9.86 9.03
C SER A 60 -3.35 -8.94 7.83
N LEU A 61 -2.91 -7.70 8.03
CA LEU A 61 -2.71 -6.72 6.95
C LEU A 61 -1.21 -6.50 6.82
N LEU A 62 -0.65 -6.78 5.66
CA LEU A 62 0.76 -6.62 5.35
C LEU A 62 0.94 -5.44 4.40
N PHE A 63 1.75 -4.49 4.84
CA PHE A 63 2.25 -3.39 4.04
C PHE A 63 3.71 -3.70 3.74
N GLN A 64 3.98 -4.19 2.54
CA GLN A 64 5.26 -4.78 2.16
C GLN A 64 6.14 -3.73 1.47
N PRO A 65 7.41 -3.57 1.87
CA PRO A 65 8.37 -2.76 1.12
C PRO A 65 8.86 -3.46 -0.16
N ALA A 66 9.59 -2.73 -1.00
CA ALA A 66 10.45 -3.27 -2.06
C ALA A 66 9.77 -4.28 -2.98
N GLU A 67 8.57 -3.97 -3.46
CA GLU A 67 7.92 -4.78 -4.49
C GLU A 67 8.62 -4.60 -5.84
N GLU A 68 9.01 -3.36 -6.16
CA GLU A 68 9.56 -2.99 -7.47
C GLU A 68 10.94 -3.64 -7.75
N THR A 69 11.69 -3.97 -6.69
CA THR A 69 12.98 -4.69 -6.81
C THR A 69 12.83 -6.21 -6.65
N GLY A 70 11.64 -6.70 -6.31
CA GLY A 70 11.38 -8.10 -6.01
C GLY A 70 11.98 -8.59 -4.68
N GLU A 71 12.59 -7.71 -3.88
CA GLU A 71 13.30 -8.12 -2.64
C GLU A 71 12.37 -8.20 -1.42
N GLY A 72 11.20 -7.57 -1.48
CA GLY A 72 10.32 -7.44 -0.32
C GLY A 72 9.50 -8.67 0.05
N ALA A 73 9.34 -9.62 -0.87
CA ALA A 73 8.55 -10.85 -0.68
C ALA A 73 9.45 -12.09 -0.53
N THR A 74 10.60 -11.91 0.13
CA THR A 74 11.60 -12.97 0.36
C THR A 74 11.39 -13.72 1.67
#